data_AF-Q22YK3-F1
#
_entry.id   AF-Q22YK3-F1
#
_cell.length_a   1.000
_cell.length_b   1.000
_cell.length_c   1.000
_cell.angle_alpha   90.00
_cell.angle_beta   90.00
_cell.angle_gamma   90.00
#
_symmetry.space_group_name_H-M   'P 1'
#
loop_
_entity.id
_entity.type
_entity.pdbx_description
1 polymer ?
#
loop_
_entity_poly.entity_id
_entity_poly.type
_entity_poly.pdbx_seq_one_letter_code
_entity_poly.pdbx_strand_id
1 'polypeptide(L)'
;MKNKTLIICLIISQLLVSVFSTSGINVACANNSNSCLSTCPVPTITGSGTQACSWTGTLAMGCAITDCTCLTAGPPTSITGLTDLTCTSCKGSTQNLYANPSGTACISSSSSCTNRGQVAWNVSDCTLCTPSTPALVSGACQACNTITSAWTDDNCHACASTASPKGNTNFANSAGTACVNASQTCNSASRGTTSGNAWTAADCLACTPATPVLVPASQGSQTTSCAACSTVSTGLSDTQCNACATNASPQTKNIFANAAGSACIASSLTCNSSSRGTTNANAWTAPDCLACTPATPAVKLDASPATTSSCVACNSITSGWTDDNCNSCAMTASPTSKNIFAKTDGSSCVAASYSCNQTSRGSNKWTNADCALCNGTASKSNQYASVDGSSCQASTFSGQIFVSILLVLSALLI
;
A
#
# COMPACT_ATOMS: atom_id res chain seq x y z
N MET A 1 14.46 -72.13 -31.95
CA MET A 1 14.34 -70.70 -32.33
C MET A 1 14.47 -69.70 -31.16
N LYS A 2 14.39 -70.10 -29.88
CA LYS A 2 14.45 -69.17 -28.72
C LYS A 2 15.84 -68.60 -28.36
N ASN A 3 16.95 -69.29 -28.65
CA ASN A 3 18.29 -68.79 -28.28
C ASN A 3 18.85 -67.70 -29.22
N LYS A 4 18.43 -67.65 -30.49
CA LYS A 4 18.94 -66.66 -31.45
C LYS A 4 18.37 -65.26 -31.22
N THR A 5 17.10 -65.16 -30.81
CA THR A 5 16.44 -63.88 -30.49
C THR A 5 17.03 -63.23 -29.24
N LEU A 6 17.42 -64.03 -28.24
CA LEU A 6 17.95 -63.53 -26.97
C LEU A 6 19.39 -62.99 -27.12
N ILE A 7 20.20 -63.63 -27.97
CA ILE A 7 21.55 -63.13 -28.33
C ILE A 7 21.47 -61.85 -29.17
N ILE A 8 20.53 -61.77 -30.11
CA ILE A 8 20.30 -60.57 -30.92
C ILE A 8 19.85 -59.39 -30.03
N CYS A 9 18.96 -59.61 -29.06
CA CYS A 9 18.59 -58.57 -28.10
C CYS A 9 19.74 -58.14 -27.17
N LEU A 10 20.63 -59.06 -26.76
CA LEU A 10 21.80 -58.72 -25.94
C LEU A 10 22.85 -57.92 -26.73
N ILE A 11 23.06 -58.24 -28.01
CA ILE A 11 23.95 -57.49 -28.90
C ILE A 11 23.37 -56.11 -29.23
N ILE A 12 22.05 -56.02 -29.47
CA ILE A 12 21.36 -54.73 -29.70
C ILE A 12 21.35 -53.88 -28.43
N SER A 13 21.18 -54.47 -27.24
CA SER A 13 21.29 -53.75 -25.96
C SER A 13 22.74 -53.32 -25.64
N GLN A 14 23.76 -54.07 -26.07
CA GLN A 14 25.16 -53.63 -25.97
C GLN A 14 25.51 -52.55 -27.00
N LEU A 15 24.89 -52.57 -28.19
CA LEU A 15 24.98 -51.50 -29.19
C LEU A 15 24.17 -50.24 -28.81
N LEU A 16 23.12 -50.36 -28.00
CA LEU A 16 22.35 -49.21 -27.50
C LEU A 16 23.01 -48.54 -26.28
N VAL A 17 24.00 -49.19 -25.66
CA VAL A 17 24.84 -48.65 -24.57
C VAL A 17 26.14 -48.03 -25.11
N SER A 18 26.37 -47.99 -26.43
CA SER A 18 27.24 -46.94 -26.99
C SER A 18 26.49 -45.62 -26.85
N VAL A 19 26.62 -45.08 -25.64
CA VAL A 19 26.31 -43.73 -25.20
C VAL A 19 26.55 -42.79 -26.39
N PHE A 20 25.59 -41.91 -26.67
CA PHE A 20 25.74 -40.82 -27.63
C PHE A 20 26.93 -39.94 -27.21
N SER A 21 28.16 -40.38 -27.49
CA SER A 21 29.37 -39.59 -27.32
C SER A 21 29.34 -38.55 -28.41
N THR A 22 29.25 -37.30 -28.00
CA THR A 22 29.31 -36.17 -28.91
C THR A 22 30.74 -35.68 -28.88
N SER A 23 31.45 -35.84 -30.00
CA SER A 23 32.74 -35.20 -30.17
C SER A 23 32.58 -33.68 -30.10
N GLY A 24 33.57 -33.00 -29.55
CA GLY A 24 33.62 -31.56 -29.58
C GLY A 24 33.79 -31.01 -30.99
N ILE A 25 33.49 -29.73 -31.16
CA ILE A 25 33.83 -28.93 -32.33
C ILE A 25 35.28 -28.47 -32.28
N ASN A 26 35.81 -28.18 -33.46
CA ASN A 26 37.14 -27.61 -33.62
C ASN A 26 37.19 -26.17 -33.09
N VAL A 27 38.12 -25.94 -32.17
CA VAL A 27 38.45 -24.63 -31.61
C VAL A 27 39.95 -24.36 -31.74
N ALA A 28 40.34 -23.09 -31.66
CA ALA A 28 41.75 -22.69 -31.72
C ALA A 28 42.33 -22.57 -30.30
N CYS A 29 43.33 -23.38 -29.98
CA CYS A 29 44.06 -23.27 -28.72
C CYS A 29 45.18 -22.22 -28.81
N ALA A 30 45.45 -21.52 -27.72
CA ALA A 30 46.50 -20.51 -27.68
C ALA A 30 47.89 -21.17 -27.63
N ASN A 31 48.83 -20.69 -28.46
CA ASN A 31 50.27 -21.04 -28.60
C ASN A 31 50.64 -21.92 -29.80
N ASN A 32 51.89 -21.80 -30.26
CA ASN A 32 52.42 -22.27 -31.56
C ASN A 32 52.96 -23.72 -31.55
N SER A 33 52.38 -24.64 -30.76
CA SER A 33 52.83 -26.05 -30.76
C SER A 33 52.06 -26.89 -31.78
N ASN A 34 52.66 -27.92 -32.39
CA ASN A 34 51.96 -28.71 -33.42
C ASN A 34 50.85 -29.65 -32.88
N SER A 35 50.63 -29.73 -31.57
CA SER A 35 49.72 -30.71 -30.95
C SER A 35 48.71 -30.09 -29.97
N CYS A 36 47.43 -30.44 -30.14
CA CYS A 36 46.35 -30.01 -29.25
C CYS A 36 46.52 -30.53 -27.81
N LEU A 37 47.12 -31.72 -27.63
CA LEU A 37 47.33 -32.35 -26.32
C LEU A 37 48.26 -31.54 -25.40
N SER A 38 49.23 -30.83 -25.96
CA SER A 38 50.22 -30.04 -25.20
C SER A 38 49.88 -28.55 -25.12
N THR A 39 48.83 -28.11 -25.81
CA THR A 39 48.54 -26.67 -25.99
C THR A 39 47.18 -26.27 -25.44
N CYS A 40 46.19 -27.17 -25.52
CA CYS A 40 44.86 -26.88 -25.02
C CYS A 40 44.77 -27.13 -23.51
N PRO A 41 44.09 -26.26 -22.75
CA PRO A 41 43.89 -26.45 -21.32
C PRO A 41 43.07 -27.72 -21.06
N VAL A 42 43.56 -28.57 -20.15
CA VAL A 42 42.86 -29.78 -19.70
C VAL A 42 42.22 -29.49 -18.34
N PRO A 43 40.88 -29.58 -18.19
CA PRO A 43 40.24 -29.40 -16.90
C PRO A 43 40.61 -30.56 -15.95
N THR A 44 40.67 -30.26 -14.66
CA THR A 44 40.85 -31.28 -13.62
C THR A 44 39.49 -31.86 -13.26
N ILE A 45 39.35 -33.17 -13.40
CA ILE A 45 38.12 -33.91 -13.06
C ILE A 45 38.47 -34.91 -11.96
N THR A 46 37.84 -34.79 -10.80
CA THR A 46 38.04 -35.71 -9.67
C THR A 46 36.79 -36.56 -9.44
N GLY A 47 36.97 -37.87 -9.28
CA GLY A 47 35.90 -38.85 -9.04
C GLY A 47 36.32 -40.28 -9.34
N SER A 48 35.55 -41.27 -8.88
CA SER A 48 35.79 -42.68 -9.19
C SER A 48 35.29 -43.01 -10.60
N GLY A 49 36.21 -43.36 -11.51
CA GLY A 49 35.89 -43.84 -12.87
C GLY A 49 35.80 -42.76 -13.96
N THR A 50 36.14 -41.50 -13.67
CA THR A 50 36.11 -40.41 -14.66
C THR A 50 37.39 -40.33 -15.48
N GLN A 51 37.27 -40.36 -16.81
CA GLN A 51 38.35 -40.07 -17.75
C GLN A 51 38.49 -38.55 -17.92
N ALA A 52 39.71 -38.02 -17.83
CA ALA A 52 39.97 -36.61 -18.13
C ALA A 52 39.53 -36.28 -19.57
N CYS A 53 39.02 -35.07 -19.80
CA CYS A 53 38.73 -34.62 -21.16
C CYS A 53 40.03 -34.65 -21.98
N SER A 54 40.02 -35.41 -23.09
CA SER A 54 41.17 -35.51 -23.98
C SER A 54 40.97 -34.63 -25.20
N TRP A 55 42.01 -33.92 -25.60
CA TRP A 55 42.05 -33.14 -26.83
C TRP A 55 42.61 -33.97 -27.98
N THR A 56 42.04 -33.78 -29.17
CA THR A 56 42.51 -34.37 -30.42
C THR A 56 42.68 -33.29 -31.49
N GLY A 57 43.41 -33.63 -32.55
CA GLY A 57 43.68 -32.75 -33.68
C GLY A 57 45.07 -32.13 -33.67
N THR A 58 45.27 -31.20 -34.60
CA THR A 58 46.47 -30.37 -34.74
C THR A 58 46.05 -28.91 -34.92
N LEU A 59 46.90 -27.95 -34.57
CA LEU A 59 46.54 -26.53 -34.71
C LEU A 59 46.13 -26.12 -36.13
N ALA A 60 46.66 -26.79 -37.16
CA ALA A 60 46.32 -26.53 -38.56
C ALA A 60 44.88 -26.92 -38.93
N MET A 61 44.31 -27.90 -38.23
CA MET A 61 42.95 -28.42 -38.48
C MET A 61 41.96 -28.05 -37.36
N GLY A 62 42.44 -27.39 -36.31
CA GLY A 62 41.70 -27.12 -35.09
C GLY A 62 41.77 -28.26 -34.06
N CYS A 63 41.46 -27.92 -32.81
CA CYS A 63 41.49 -28.83 -31.69
C CYS A 63 40.07 -29.13 -31.20
N ALA A 64 39.76 -30.39 -30.92
CA ALA A 64 38.45 -30.80 -30.43
C ALA A 64 38.59 -31.76 -29.24
N ILE A 65 37.65 -31.69 -28.31
CA ILE A 65 37.53 -32.69 -27.25
C ILE A 65 36.98 -33.98 -27.85
N THR A 66 37.66 -35.11 -27.60
CA THR A 66 37.31 -36.41 -28.19
C THR A 66 35.91 -36.85 -27.83
N ASP A 67 35.54 -36.69 -26.56
CA ASP A 67 34.25 -37.10 -26.03
C ASP A 67 33.78 -36.12 -24.96
N CYS A 68 32.75 -35.36 -25.29
CA CYS A 68 32.19 -34.35 -24.40
C CYS A 68 31.32 -34.91 -23.29
N THR A 69 31.13 -36.23 -23.25
CA THR A 69 30.60 -36.88 -22.05
C THR A 69 31.57 -36.77 -20.88
N CYS A 70 32.86 -36.42 -21.07
CA CYS A 70 33.77 -36.10 -19.98
C CYS A 70 33.26 -34.98 -19.06
N LEU A 71 32.36 -34.11 -19.54
CA LEU A 71 31.71 -33.06 -18.75
C LEU A 71 30.39 -33.47 -18.11
N THR A 72 29.84 -34.65 -18.43
CA THR A 72 28.54 -35.16 -17.97
C THR A 72 28.57 -36.60 -17.41
N ALA A 73 29.72 -37.28 -17.47
CA ALA A 73 29.85 -38.70 -17.13
C ALA A 73 29.96 -38.90 -15.61
N GLY A 74 28.91 -39.48 -15.03
CA GLY A 74 28.82 -39.76 -13.59
C GLY A 74 28.65 -38.49 -12.74
N PRO A 75 28.58 -38.60 -11.40
CA PRO A 75 28.70 -37.46 -10.52
C PRO A 75 30.19 -37.19 -10.29
N PRO A 76 30.88 -36.35 -11.10
CA PRO A 76 32.20 -35.86 -10.68
C PRO A 76 32.01 -35.22 -9.30
N THR A 77 32.86 -35.59 -8.34
CA THR A 77 32.81 -34.98 -7.00
C THR A 77 33.24 -33.52 -7.07
N SER A 78 34.07 -33.19 -8.06
CA SER A 78 34.35 -31.81 -8.48
C SER A 78 34.96 -31.76 -9.89
N ILE A 79 34.61 -30.73 -10.66
CA ILE A 79 35.33 -30.30 -11.88
C ILE A 79 35.96 -28.94 -11.55
N THR A 80 37.22 -28.73 -11.91
CA THR A 80 37.89 -27.42 -11.81
C THR A 80 38.73 -27.13 -13.06
N GLY A 81 39.04 -25.86 -13.31
CA GLY A 81 39.88 -25.46 -14.44
C GLY A 81 39.20 -25.54 -15.81
N LEU A 82 37.86 -25.57 -15.87
CA LEU A 82 37.15 -25.34 -17.14
C LEU A 82 37.48 -23.97 -17.71
N THR A 83 37.60 -23.92 -19.03
CA THR A 83 37.82 -22.68 -19.78
C THR A 83 36.73 -22.51 -20.83
N ASP A 84 36.52 -21.29 -21.32
CA ASP A 84 35.60 -21.01 -22.42
C ASP A 84 35.90 -21.88 -23.65
N LEU A 85 37.18 -22.16 -23.88
CA LEU A 85 37.64 -23.00 -24.97
C LEU A 85 37.15 -24.45 -24.82
N THR A 86 37.23 -24.99 -23.60
CA THR A 86 36.70 -26.32 -23.26
C THR A 86 35.18 -26.37 -23.44
N CYS A 87 34.47 -25.35 -22.95
CA CYS A 87 33.00 -25.27 -23.05
C CYS A 87 32.53 -25.10 -24.50
N THR A 88 33.23 -24.25 -25.26
CA THR A 88 32.95 -24.01 -26.69
C THR A 88 33.23 -25.27 -27.49
N SER A 89 34.35 -25.95 -27.25
CA SER A 89 34.65 -27.21 -27.94
C SER A 89 33.51 -28.21 -27.72
N CYS A 90 33.01 -28.36 -26.50
CA CYS A 90 32.00 -29.39 -26.27
C CYS A 90 30.55 -29.07 -26.63
N LYS A 91 30.18 -27.79 -26.78
CA LYS A 91 28.77 -27.41 -26.95
C LYS A 91 28.52 -26.33 -28.01
N GLY A 92 29.58 -25.73 -28.57
CA GLY A 92 29.54 -24.56 -29.45
C GLY A 92 28.81 -24.74 -30.79
N SER A 93 28.52 -25.97 -31.23
CA SER A 93 27.69 -26.21 -32.42
C SER A 93 26.19 -25.95 -32.18
N THR A 94 25.76 -25.92 -30.92
CA THR A 94 24.33 -25.80 -30.56
C THR A 94 24.06 -24.59 -29.68
N GLN A 95 25.00 -24.22 -28.81
CA GLN A 95 24.92 -23.04 -27.94
C GLN A 95 26.33 -22.53 -27.61
N ASN A 96 26.50 -21.21 -27.56
CA ASN A 96 27.72 -20.62 -26.99
C ASN A 96 27.70 -20.82 -25.48
N LEU A 97 28.56 -21.70 -24.97
CA LEU A 97 28.76 -21.89 -23.53
C LEU A 97 30.14 -21.39 -23.12
N TYR A 98 30.17 -20.76 -21.96
CA TYR A 98 31.37 -20.19 -21.35
C TYR A 98 31.62 -20.82 -19.98
N ALA A 99 32.86 -20.82 -19.52
CA ALA A 99 33.15 -21.29 -18.17
C ALA A 99 32.67 -20.26 -17.15
N ASN A 100 32.05 -20.73 -16.06
CA ASN A 100 31.79 -19.86 -14.91
C ASN A 100 33.12 -19.39 -14.28
N PRO A 101 33.13 -18.30 -13.49
CA PRO A 101 34.36 -17.78 -12.90
C PRO A 101 35.12 -18.77 -12.00
N SER A 102 34.42 -19.73 -11.41
CA SER A 102 35.03 -20.78 -10.58
C SER A 102 35.68 -21.90 -11.42
N GLY A 103 35.45 -21.94 -12.74
CA GLY A 103 35.96 -22.98 -13.63
C GLY A 103 35.36 -24.36 -13.35
N THR A 104 34.14 -24.42 -12.81
CA THR A 104 33.47 -25.65 -12.36
C THR A 104 32.29 -26.07 -13.23
N ALA A 105 31.73 -25.16 -14.03
CA ALA A 105 30.61 -25.45 -14.93
C ALA A 105 30.70 -24.64 -16.24
N CYS A 106 30.12 -25.20 -17.31
CA CYS A 106 29.84 -24.48 -18.55
C CYS A 106 28.41 -23.93 -18.51
N ILE A 107 28.27 -22.62 -18.70
CA ILE A 107 27.01 -21.88 -18.57
C ILE A 107 26.71 -21.09 -19.84
N SER A 108 25.41 -20.88 -20.11
CA SER A 108 24.92 -20.18 -21.30
C SER A 108 24.81 -18.68 -21.05
N SER A 109 25.95 -18.02 -20.84
CA SER A 109 26.04 -16.56 -20.79
C SER A 109 26.14 -15.97 -22.21
N SER A 110 25.82 -14.69 -22.38
CA SER A 110 25.90 -14.00 -23.67
C SER A 110 27.33 -13.78 -24.15
N SER A 111 28.31 -13.82 -23.24
CA SER A 111 29.74 -13.73 -23.49
C SER A 111 30.50 -14.36 -22.32
N SER A 112 31.82 -14.45 -22.44
CA SER A 112 32.72 -14.97 -21.40
C SER A 112 32.46 -14.30 -20.04
N CYS A 113 32.52 -15.07 -18.96
CA CYS A 113 32.44 -14.54 -17.59
C CYS A 113 33.78 -13.95 -17.11
N THR A 114 34.89 -14.25 -17.79
CA THR A 114 36.24 -13.85 -17.36
C THR A 114 36.97 -13.01 -18.41
N ASN A 115 36.70 -13.23 -19.70
CA ASN A 115 37.34 -12.56 -20.85
C ASN A 115 36.30 -11.83 -21.73
N ARG A 116 35.37 -11.12 -21.10
CA ARG A 116 34.22 -10.49 -21.77
C ARG A 116 34.58 -9.35 -22.74
N GLY A 117 35.73 -8.71 -22.55
CA GLY A 117 36.13 -7.54 -23.32
C GLY A 117 35.17 -6.36 -23.13
N GLN A 118 34.66 -5.80 -24.23
CA GLN A 118 33.74 -4.66 -24.25
C GLN A 118 32.26 -5.06 -24.33
N VAL A 119 31.94 -6.35 -24.26
CA VAL A 119 30.54 -6.81 -24.29
C VAL A 119 29.86 -6.43 -22.97
N ALA A 120 28.76 -5.68 -23.04
CA ALA A 120 28.03 -5.27 -21.84
C ALA A 120 27.48 -6.49 -21.07
N TRP A 121 27.38 -6.35 -19.76
CA TRP A 121 26.67 -7.32 -18.93
C TRP A 121 25.15 -7.17 -19.11
N ASN A 122 24.42 -8.28 -19.10
CA ASN A 122 22.98 -8.30 -18.90
C ASN A 122 22.62 -9.06 -17.61
N VAL A 123 21.35 -9.02 -17.19
CA VAL A 123 20.90 -9.67 -15.94
C VAL A 123 21.10 -11.19 -15.97
N SER A 124 20.85 -11.83 -17.13
CA SER A 124 21.10 -13.27 -17.30
C SER A 124 22.58 -13.60 -17.10
N ASP A 125 23.49 -12.76 -17.58
CA ASP A 125 24.92 -12.94 -17.35
C ASP A 125 25.27 -12.85 -15.87
N CYS A 126 24.74 -11.87 -15.14
CA CYS A 126 25.02 -11.70 -13.71
C CYS A 126 24.53 -12.90 -12.89
N THR A 127 23.32 -13.40 -13.16
CA THR A 127 22.78 -14.58 -12.45
C THR A 127 23.58 -15.86 -12.70
N LEU A 128 24.11 -16.04 -13.92
CA LEU A 128 24.86 -17.25 -14.30
C LEU A 128 26.33 -17.17 -13.92
N CYS A 129 27.01 -16.07 -14.24
CA CYS A 129 28.44 -15.89 -13.99
C CYS A 129 28.73 -15.56 -12.52
N THR A 130 27.86 -14.79 -11.86
CA THR A 130 28.14 -14.26 -10.52
C THR A 130 26.92 -14.42 -9.60
N PRO A 131 26.59 -15.64 -9.16
CA PRO A 131 25.35 -15.91 -8.43
C PRO A 131 25.28 -15.21 -7.05
N SER A 132 26.40 -14.74 -6.49
CA SER A 132 26.42 -13.89 -5.29
C SER A 132 26.09 -12.42 -5.58
N THR A 133 26.17 -11.99 -6.84
CA THR A 133 25.86 -10.64 -7.33
C THR A 133 24.92 -10.70 -8.54
N PRO A 134 23.70 -11.22 -8.39
CA PRO A 134 22.85 -11.58 -9.53
C PRO A 134 22.19 -10.38 -10.23
N ALA A 135 22.14 -9.20 -9.60
CA ALA A 135 21.47 -8.02 -10.16
C ALA A 135 22.41 -7.18 -11.02
N LEU A 136 21.88 -6.51 -12.05
CA LEU A 136 22.63 -5.61 -12.92
C LEU A 136 22.27 -4.15 -12.62
N VAL A 137 23.20 -3.38 -12.06
CA VAL A 137 22.99 -1.97 -11.74
C VAL A 137 24.11 -1.14 -12.35
N SER A 138 23.74 -0.14 -13.13
CA SER A 138 24.67 0.77 -13.82
C SER A 138 25.74 0.04 -14.67
N GLY A 139 25.35 -1.07 -15.30
CA GLY A 139 26.21 -1.87 -16.19
C GLY A 139 27.15 -2.86 -15.49
N ALA A 140 27.05 -3.00 -14.16
CA ALA A 140 27.85 -3.96 -13.39
C ALA A 140 26.97 -4.88 -12.55
N CYS A 141 27.43 -6.12 -12.35
CA CYS A 141 26.78 -7.08 -11.46
C CYS A 141 26.98 -6.67 -9.99
N GLN A 142 25.91 -6.64 -9.20
CA GLN A 142 25.92 -6.20 -7.80
C GLN A 142 25.20 -7.18 -6.88
N ALA A 143 25.64 -7.20 -5.62
CA ALA A 143 24.98 -7.94 -4.57
C ALA A 143 23.65 -7.27 -4.22
N CYS A 144 22.59 -8.05 -4.06
CA CYS A 144 21.25 -7.50 -3.82
C CYS A 144 21.16 -6.63 -2.57
N ASN A 145 21.95 -6.95 -1.54
CA ASN A 145 22.00 -6.21 -0.28
C ASN A 145 22.75 -4.87 -0.36
N THR A 146 23.40 -4.55 -1.47
CA THR A 146 24.10 -3.26 -1.66
C THR A 146 23.31 -2.25 -2.48
N ILE A 147 22.19 -2.66 -3.08
CA ILE A 147 21.39 -1.81 -3.97
C ILE A 147 20.38 -1.02 -3.15
N THR A 148 20.50 0.30 -3.17
CA THR A 148 19.63 1.23 -2.42
C THR A 148 18.68 2.03 -3.31
N SER A 149 18.91 2.03 -4.62
CA SER A 149 18.10 2.73 -5.63
C SER A 149 18.31 2.12 -7.02
N ALA A 150 17.50 2.54 -7.99
CA ALA A 150 17.48 2.01 -9.37
C ALA A 150 17.13 0.50 -9.44
N TRP A 151 16.28 0.04 -8.53
CA TRP A 151 15.66 -1.27 -8.66
C TRP A 151 14.78 -1.34 -9.90
N THR A 152 14.89 -2.46 -10.62
CA THR A 152 14.05 -2.81 -11.76
C THR A 152 13.43 -4.17 -11.49
N ASP A 153 12.33 -4.50 -12.20
CA ASP A 153 11.70 -5.82 -12.07
C ASP A 153 12.69 -6.95 -12.39
N ASP A 154 13.55 -6.77 -13.40
CA ASP A 154 14.59 -7.75 -13.75
C ASP A 154 15.58 -7.96 -12.60
N ASN A 155 16.01 -6.88 -11.94
CA ASN A 155 16.91 -6.97 -10.79
C ASN A 155 16.23 -7.62 -9.58
N CYS A 156 14.96 -7.30 -9.35
CA CYS A 156 14.18 -7.93 -8.28
C CYS A 156 13.99 -9.43 -8.52
N HIS A 157 13.68 -9.82 -9.76
CA HIS A 157 13.58 -11.22 -10.15
C HIS A 157 14.91 -11.96 -9.99
N ALA A 158 16.02 -11.36 -10.46
CA ALA A 158 17.35 -11.92 -10.30
C ALA A 158 17.70 -12.13 -8.82
N CYS A 159 17.43 -11.14 -7.98
CA CYS A 159 17.64 -11.23 -6.54
C CYS A 159 16.76 -12.27 -5.86
N ALA A 160 15.47 -12.37 -6.24
CA ALA A 160 14.54 -13.35 -5.70
C ALA A 160 14.99 -14.80 -5.95
N SER A 161 15.67 -15.05 -7.07
CA SER A 161 16.19 -16.38 -7.41
C SER A 161 17.30 -16.88 -6.46
N THR A 162 17.97 -15.94 -5.79
CA THR A 162 19.09 -16.18 -4.85
C THR A 162 18.69 -16.04 -3.38
N ALA A 163 17.53 -15.46 -3.08
CA ALA A 163 17.03 -15.25 -1.73
C ALA A 163 16.66 -16.59 -1.04
N SER A 164 16.83 -16.63 0.29
CA SER A 164 16.33 -17.73 1.13
C SER A 164 15.43 -17.15 2.23
N PRO A 165 14.12 -17.47 2.26
CA PRO A 165 13.40 -18.33 1.31
C PRO A 165 13.25 -17.66 -0.09
N LYS A 166 13.23 -18.51 -1.13
CA LYS A 166 13.01 -18.06 -2.51
C LYS A 166 11.59 -17.52 -2.66
N GLY A 167 11.45 -16.31 -3.22
CA GLY A 167 10.15 -15.79 -3.69
C GLY A 167 9.55 -14.57 -2.97
N ASN A 168 10.29 -13.86 -2.11
CA ASN A 168 9.66 -12.79 -1.32
C ASN A 168 9.50 -11.42 -1.99
N THR A 169 10.13 -11.12 -3.13
CA THR A 169 10.02 -9.80 -3.78
C THR A 169 10.34 -9.86 -5.28
N ASN A 170 9.36 -9.69 -6.17
CA ASN A 170 9.53 -9.91 -7.61
C ASN A 170 9.54 -8.64 -8.46
N PHE A 171 9.06 -7.53 -7.92
CA PHE A 171 8.88 -6.30 -8.67
C PHE A 171 9.52 -5.12 -7.94
N ALA A 172 10.08 -4.17 -8.68
CA ALA A 172 10.55 -2.93 -8.10
C ALA A 172 9.34 -2.07 -7.71
N ASN A 173 9.39 -1.40 -6.56
CA ASN A 173 8.38 -0.39 -6.23
C ASN A 173 8.45 0.80 -7.20
N SER A 174 7.41 1.63 -7.24
CA SER A 174 7.32 2.76 -8.18
C SER A 174 8.41 3.81 -7.96
N ALA A 175 9.05 3.83 -6.80
CA ALA A 175 10.16 4.73 -6.47
C ALA A 175 11.53 4.17 -6.90
N GLY A 176 11.60 2.90 -7.33
CA GLY A 176 12.85 2.21 -7.64
C GLY A 176 13.79 2.04 -6.43
N THR A 177 13.25 2.07 -5.20
CA THR A 177 14.03 2.04 -3.95
C THR A 177 14.06 0.68 -3.29
N ALA A 178 13.13 -0.22 -3.61
CA ALA A 178 13.10 -1.56 -3.07
C ALA A 178 12.38 -2.53 -4.02
N CYS A 179 12.67 -3.83 -3.84
CA CYS A 179 11.85 -4.89 -4.38
C CYS A 179 10.70 -5.21 -3.42
N VAL A 180 9.53 -5.50 -3.98
CA VAL A 180 8.30 -5.73 -3.23
C VAL A 180 7.56 -6.96 -3.77
N ASN A 181 6.71 -7.53 -2.91
CA ASN A 181 5.82 -8.60 -3.30
C ASN A 181 4.51 -8.00 -3.81
N ALA A 182 4.41 -7.87 -5.13
CA ALA A 182 3.19 -7.47 -5.81
C ALA A 182 2.74 -8.61 -6.74
N SER A 183 1.46 -8.62 -7.07
CA SER A 183 0.88 -9.57 -8.02
C SER A 183 1.38 -9.39 -9.45
N GLN A 184 1.82 -8.16 -9.78
CA GLN A 184 2.34 -7.73 -11.08
C GLN A 184 3.29 -6.54 -10.92
N THR A 185 3.93 -6.12 -12.01
CA THR A 185 4.82 -4.94 -12.08
C THR A 185 4.19 -3.66 -11.51
N CYS A 186 4.98 -2.91 -10.74
CA CYS A 186 4.57 -1.62 -10.22
C CYS A 186 4.79 -0.46 -11.21
N ASN A 187 5.42 -0.72 -12.36
CA ASN A 187 5.76 0.31 -13.35
C ASN A 187 4.55 0.77 -14.19
N SER A 188 3.39 0.12 -14.02
CA SER A 188 2.17 0.47 -14.74
C SER A 188 1.29 1.41 -13.93
N ALA A 189 1.16 2.68 -14.35
CA ALA A 189 0.28 3.65 -13.69
C ALA A 189 -1.20 3.23 -13.63
N SER A 190 -1.62 2.30 -14.48
CA SER A 190 -2.95 1.71 -14.50
C SER A 190 -2.86 0.25 -14.91
N ARG A 191 -3.70 -0.59 -14.30
CA ARG A 191 -3.86 -2.00 -14.63
C ARG A 191 -5.30 -2.22 -15.08
N GLY A 192 -5.59 -3.33 -15.77
CA GLY A 192 -6.95 -3.68 -16.19
C GLY A 192 -7.94 -3.89 -15.03
N THR A 193 -9.10 -4.47 -15.34
CA THR A 193 -10.19 -4.75 -14.38
C THR A 193 -10.39 -6.24 -14.09
N THR A 194 -9.71 -7.12 -14.81
CA THR A 194 -9.80 -8.57 -14.59
C THR A 194 -8.94 -8.98 -13.39
N SER A 195 -9.35 -10.01 -12.66
CA SER A 195 -8.65 -10.44 -11.44
C SER A 195 -7.15 -10.78 -11.63
N GLY A 196 -6.70 -11.09 -12.85
CA GLY A 196 -5.29 -11.36 -13.15
C GLY A 196 -4.47 -10.13 -13.57
N ASN A 197 -5.14 -9.00 -13.79
CA ASN A 197 -4.53 -7.76 -14.27
C ASN A 197 -5.14 -6.53 -13.60
N ALA A 198 -5.71 -6.63 -12.40
CA ALA A 198 -6.21 -5.47 -11.66
C ALA A 198 -5.23 -5.09 -10.56
N TRP A 199 -5.17 -3.80 -10.21
CA TRP A 199 -4.56 -3.38 -8.96
C TRP A 199 -5.37 -3.95 -7.79
N THR A 200 -4.68 -4.51 -6.81
CA THR A 200 -5.26 -4.85 -5.50
C THR A 200 -4.82 -3.83 -4.45
N ALA A 201 -5.51 -3.78 -3.31
CA ALA A 201 -5.10 -2.93 -2.19
C ALA A 201 -3.69 -3.32 -1.68
N ALA A 202 -3.36 -4.62 -1.68
CA ALA A 202 -2.04 -5.11 -1.31
C ALA A 202 -0.97 -4.64 -2.30
N ASP A 203 -1.28 -4.66 -3.61
CA ASP A 203 -0.37 -4.15 -4.64
C ASP A 203 -0.13 -2.65 -4.47
N CYS A 204 -1.17 -1.86 -4.20
CA CYS A 204 -0.98 -0.43 -3.94
C CYS A 204 -0.03 -0.22 -2.76
N LEU A 205 -0.27 -0.90 -1.63
CA LEU A 205 0.60 -0.77 -0.44
C LEU A 205 2.05 -1.17 -0.72
N ALA A 206 2.26 -2.25 -1.49
CA ALA A 206 3.59 -2.73 -1.84
C ALA A 206 4.28 -1.77 -2.84
N CYS A 207 3.59 -1.39 -3.91
CA CYS A 207 4.17 -0.66 -5.03
C CYS A 207 4.34 0.84 -4.77
N THR A 208 3.49 1.44 -3.95
CA THR A 208 3.48 2.89 -3.71
C THR A 208 3.73 3.18 -2.23
N PRO A 209 4.94 3.65 -1.86
CA PRO A 209 5.34 3.77 -0.45
C PRO A 209 4.64 4.92 0.31
N ALA A 210 3.90 5.79 -0.39
CA ALA A 210 3.16 6.91 0.22
C ALA A 210 1.67 6.57 0.28
N THR A 211 1.19 6.19 1.47
CA THR A 211 -0.24 6.10 1.86
C THR A 211 -1.21 5.92 0.70
N PRO A 212 -1.17 4.78 0.01
CA PRO A 212 -1.89 4.66 -1.22
C PRO A 212 -3.30 4.14 -1.01
N VAL A 213 -4.16 4.46 -1.95
CA VAL A 213 -5.52 3.95 -2.04
C VAL A 213 -5.77 3.35 -3.41
N LEU A 214 -6.51 2.25 -3.41
CA LEU A 214 -7.03 1.66 -4.64
C LEU A 214 -8.14 2.56 -5.18
N VAL A 215 -7.94 3.06 -6.39
CA VAL A 215 -8.96 3.77 -7.16
C VAL A 215 -9.62 2.73 -8.08
N PRO A 216 -10.87 2.30 -7.76
CA PRO A 216 -11.59 1.38 -8.63
C PRO A 216 -11.87 2.05 -9.98
N ALA A 217 -12.12 1.24 -11.00
CA ALA A 217 -12.52 1.76 -12.29
C ALA A 217 -13.79 2.61 -12.15
N SER A 218 -13.76 3.85 -12.64
CA SER A 218 -14.96 4.66 -12.78
C SER A 218 -15.95 3.99 -13.74
N GLN A 219 -17.23 4.33 -13.67
CA GLN A 219 -18.20 3.81 -14.64
C GLN A 219 -17.76 4.13 -16.07
N GLY A 220 -17.55 3.09 -16.89
CA GLY A 220 -17.04 3.19 -18.26
C GLY A 220 -15.51 3.07 -18.41
N SER A 221 -14.75 3.06 -17.32
CA SER A 221 -13.30 2.78 -17.34
C SER A 221 -13.02 1.28 -17.28
N GLN A 222 -11.98 0.83 -17.98
CA GLN A 222 -11.51 -0.56 -17.95
C GLN A 222 -10.22 -0.73 -17.14
N THR A 223 -9.85 0.27 -16.34
CA THR A 223 -8.61 0.25 -15.57
C THR A 223 -8.81 0.64 -14.12
N THR A 224 -8.09 -0.06 -13.26
CA THR A 224 -7.86 0.29 -11.85
C THR A 224 -6.53 1.02 -11.74
N SER A 225 -6.36 1.82 -10.68
CA SER A 225 -5.09 2.51 -10.40
C SER A 225 -4.86 2.64 -8.90
N CYS A 226 -3.62 2.96 -8.52
CA CYS A 226 -3.29 3.39 -7.17
C CYS A 226 -3.01 4.88 -7.18
N ALA A 227 -3.53 5.59 -6.19
CA ALA A 227 -3.29 7.01 -6.01
C ALA A 227 -2.89 7.30 -4.56
N ALA A 228 -2.16 8.38 -4.34
CA ALA A 228 -1.94 8.87 -2.98
C ALA A 228 -3.27 9.40 -2.42
N CYS A 229 -3.59 9.08 -1.17
CA CYS A 229 -4.85 9.49 -0.54
C CYS A 229 -5.13 11.00 -0.61
N SER A 230 -4.08 11.83 -0.59
CA SER A 230 -4.20 13.30 -0.70
C SER A 230 -4.63 13.80 -2.09
N THR A 231 -4.58 12.94 -3.11
CA THR A 231 -4.85 13.32 -4.51
C THR A 231 -6.25 12.90 -4.99
N VAL A 232 -6.92 12.00 -4.26
CA VAL A 232 -8.26 11.53 -4.61
C VAL A 232 -9.29 12.48 -4.01
N SER A 233 -10.03 13.19 -4.86
CA SER A 233 -10.99 14.23 -4.45
C SER A 233 -12.44 13.92 -4.79
N THR A 234 -12.71 12.75 -5.40
CA THR A 234 -14.04 12.33 -5.81
C THR A 234 -14.17 10.81 -5.76
N GLY A 235 -15.38 10.30 -5.48
CA GLY A 235 -15.66 8.87 -5.48
C GLY A 235 -15.02 8.09 -4.33
N LEU A 236 -14.66 8.77 -3.23
CA LEU A 236 -14.17 8.14 -2.02
C LEU A 236 -15.29 7.36 -1.32
N SER A 237 -14.95 6.17 -0.85
CA SER A 237 -15.77 5.28 -0.02
C SER A 237 -15.13 5.07 1.35
N ASP A 238 -15.90 4.57 2.31
CA ASP A 238 -15.39 4.25 3.66
C ASP A 238 -14.24 3.24 3.60
N THR A 239 -14.31 2.25 2.71
CA THR A 239 -13.22 1.28 2.50
C THR A 239 -11.92 1.97 2.08
N GLN A 240 -12.02 2.95 1.17
CA GLN A 240 -10.88 3.72 0.70
C GLN A 240 -10.32 4.62 1.82
N CYS A 241 -11.18 5.31 2.56
CA CYS A 241 -10.77 6.17 3.66
C CYS A 241 -10.16 5.38 4.82
N ASN A 242 -10.69 4.21 5.16
CA ASN A 242 -10.11 3.32 6.16
C ASN A 242 -8.71 2.81 5.74
N ALA A 243 -8.52 2.48 4.46
CA ALA A 243 -7.19 2.13 3.94
C ALA A 243 -6.22 3.30 4.06
N CYS A 244 -6.65 4.52 3.71
CA CYS A 244 -5.87 5.74 3.89
C CYS A 244 -5.46 5.99 5.35
N ALA A 245 -6.41 5.84 6.27
CA ALA A 245 -6.19 6.05 7.69
C ALA A 245 -5.20 5.04 8.30
N THR A 246 -5.33 3.76 7.94
CA THR A 246 -4.49 2.67 8.46
C THR A 246 -3.04 2.79 8.00
N ASN A 247 -2.83 3.23 6.75
CA ASN A 247 -1.50 3.34 6.15
C ASN A 247 -0.83 4.68 6.46
N ALA A 248 -1.54 5.66 7.02
CA ALA A 248 -1.00 6.98 7.34
C ALA A 248 0.07 6.91 8.44
N SER A 249 1.10 7.74 8.30
CA SER A 249 2.11 7.97 9.34
C SER A 249 2.15 9.47 9.66
N PRO A 250 1.64 9.89 10.84
CA PRO A 250 0.95 9.08 11.85
C PRO A 250 -0.42 8.59 11.38
N GLN A 251 -0.92 7.49 11.96
CA GLN A 251 -2.26 7.00 11.68
C GLN A 251 -3.30 8.08 11.98
N THR A 252 -4.26 8.26 11.07
CA THR A 252 -5.32 9.27 11.22
C THR A 252 -6.62 8.61 11.66
N LYS A 253 -7.52 9.39 12.28
CA LYS A 253 -8.89 8.94 12.61
C LYS A 253 -9.88 9.19 11.46
N ASN A 254 -9.42 9.61 10.29
CA ASN A 254 -10.26 9.99 9.15
C ASN A 254 -10.67 8.76 8.33
N ILE A 255 -11.53 7.91 8.91
CA ILE A 255 -11.84 6.56 8.39
C ILE A 255 -13.08 6.50 7.49
N PHE A 256 -13.91 7.55 7.45
CA PHE A 256 -15.16 7.54 6.68
C PHE A 256 -15.12 8.57 5.55
N ALA A 257 -15.73 8.23 4.41
CA ALA A 257 -15.95 9.20 3.35
C ALA A 257 -17.10 10.15 3.74
N ASN A 258 -16.97 11.43 3.45
CA ASN A 258 -18.10 12.35 3.56
C ASN A 258 -19.21 11.99 2.56
N ALA A 259 -20.42 12.53 2.74
CA ALA A 259 -21.57 12.16 1.91
C ALA A 259 -21.41 12.50 0.41
N ALA A 260 -20.51 13.44 0.09
CA ALA A 260 -20.17 13.80 -1.29
C ALA A 260 -19.12 12.87 -1.93
N GLY A 261 -18.51 11.96 -1.16
CA GLY A 261 -17.39 11.13 -1.60
C GLY A 261 -16.15 11.95 -1.98
N SER A 262 -15.99 13.15 -1.43
CA SER A 262 -14.95 14.11 -1.81
C SER A 262 -13.81 14.23 -0.80
N ALA A 263 -14.01 13.76 0.43
CA ALA A 263 -12.99 13.80 1.48
C ALA A 263 -13.18 12.65 2.49
N CYS A 264 -12.07 12.21 3.07
CA CYS A 264 -12.07 11.34 4.25
C CYS A 264 -12.10 12.18 5.53
N ILE A 265 -13.06 11.89 6.41
CA ILE A 265 -13.33 12.68 7.61
C ILE A 265 -13.37 11.79 8.85
N ALA A 266 -13.14 12.41 10.01
CA ALA A 266 -13.32 11.77 11.31
C ALA A 266 -14.78 11.91 11.74
N SER A 267 -15.61 10.93 11.40
CA SER A 267 -16.95 10.75 11.98
C SER A 267 -16.95 9.56 12.94
N SER A 268 -17.91 9.53 13.84
CA SER A 268 -18.19 8.40 14.71
C SER A 268 -18.65 7.14 13.93
N LEU A 269 -19.30 7.32 12.78
CA LEU A 269 -19.85 6.26 11.93
C LEU A 269 -19.88 6.71 10.45
N THR A 270 -20.25 5.79 9.54
CA THR A 270 -20.39 6.08 8.11
C THR A 270 -21.33 7.25 7.80
N CYS A 271 -20.98 8.07 6.80
CA CYS A 271 -21.81 9.16 6.31
C CYS A 271 -22.87 8.72 5.28
N ASN A 272 -22.86 7.44 4.87
CA ASN A 272 -23.73 6.94 3.80
C ASN A 272 -25.19 6.71 4.24
N SER A 273 -25.50 6.88 5.53
CA SER A 273 -26.85 6.73 6.05
C SER A 273 -27.55 8.09 6.14
N SER A 274 -28.69 8.25 5.48
CA SER A 274 -29.51 9.48 5.61
C SER A 274 -30.11 9.67 7.01
N SER A 275 -30.22 8.57 7.77
CA SER A 275 -30.75 8.53 9.13
C SER A 275 -29.92 7.57 9.98
N ARG A 276 -29.67 7.94 11.23
CA ARG A 276 -29.08 7.04 12.23
C ARG A 276 -30.02 6.91 13.43
N GLY A 277 -29.72 6.06 14.41
CA GLY A 277 -30.55 5.88 15.61
C GLY A 277 -30.52 7.11 16.54
N THR A 278 -31.07 6.98 17.75
CA THR A 278 -31.00 8.01 18.80
C THR A 278 -30.18 7.60 20.02
N THR A 279 -29.63 6.38 20.04
CA THR A 279 -28.74 5.94 21.12
C THR A 279 -27.34 6.50 20.93
N ASN A 280 -26.59 6.74 22.01
CA ASN A 280 -25.22 7.28 21.93
C ASN A 280 -24.27 6.47 21.04
N ALA A 281 -24.53 5.18 20.84
CA ALA A 281 -23.74 4.32 19.95
C ALA A 281 -24.01 4.57 18.46
N ASN A 282 -25.24 5.01 18.13
CA ASN A 282 -25.74 5.06 16.75
C ASN A 282 -26.35 6.42 16.38
N ALA A 283 -26.22 7.47 17.20
CA ALA A 283 -26.82 8.76 16.89
C ALA A 283 -25.93 9.61 15.97
N TRP A 284 -26.55 10.47 15.17
CA TRP A 284 -25.84 11.60 14.60
C TRP A 284 -25.43 12.57 15.72
N THR A 285 -24.19 13.01 15.68
CA THR A 285 -23.70 14.12 16.53
C THR A 285 -23.48 15.37 15.69
N ALA A 286 -23.48 16.53 16.34
CA ALA A 286 -23.14 17.80 15.71
C ALA A 286 -21.81 17.75 14.93
N PRO A 287 -20.69 17.24 15.51
CA PRO A 287 -19.45 17.03 14.77
C PRO A 287 -19.60 16.12 13.53
N ASP A 288 -20.42 15.06 13.63
CA ASP A 288 -20.66 14.16 12.51
C ASP A 288 -21.39 14.85 11.35
N CYS A 289 -22.46 15.60 11.63
CA CYS A 289 -23.19 16.31 10.57
C CYS A 289 -22.33 17.38 9.90
N LEU A 290 -21.54 18.13 10.68
CA LEU A 290 -20.62 19.12 10.15
C LEU A 290 -19.55 18.50 9.23
N ALA A 291 -19.02 17.33 9.59
CA ALA A 291 -17.99 16.64 8.83
C ALA A 291 -18.54 15.87 7.61
N CYS A 292 -19.63 15.12 7.79
CA CYS A 292 -20.25 14.28 6.76
C CYS A 292 -21.01 15.10 5.71
N THR A 293 -21.72 16.15 6.15
CA THR A 293 -22.64 16.91 5.32
C THR A 293 -22.59 18.41 5.65
N PRO A 294 -21.56 19.15 5.22
CA PRO A 294 -21.37 20.56 5.60
C PRO A 294 -22.55 21.49 5.25
N ALA A 295 -23.35 21.16 4.22
CA ALA A 295 -24.56 21.89 3.85
C ALA A 295 -25.74 21.67 4.81
N THR A 296 -25.71 20.61 5.61
CA THR A 296 -26.72 20.22 6.60
C THR A 296 -26.04 19.94 7.93
N PRO A 297 -25.46 20.96 8.60
CA PRO A 297 -24.57 20.76 9.74
C PRO A 297 -25.31 20.41 11.04
N ALA A 298 -26.64 20.55 11.09
CA ALA A 298 -27.41 20.43 12.31
C ALA A 298 -28.02 19.04 12.48
N VAL A 299 -28.01 18.52 13.71
CA VAL A 299 -28.74 17.30 14.06
C VAL A 299 -30.20 17.64 14.35
N LYS A 300 -31.11 16.86 13.77
CA LYS A 300 -32.54 16.86 14.08
C LYS A 300 -32.97 15.47 14.53
N LEU A 301 -33.71 15.41 15.63
CA LEU A 301 -34.43 14.22 16.05
C LEU A 301 -35.74 14.13 15.27
N ASP A 302 -36.09 12.93 14.80
CA ASP A 302 -37.34 12.72 14.05
C ASP A 302 -38.59 12.74 14.99
N ALA A 303 -39.76 12.37 14.46
CA ALA A 303 -41.05 12.49 15.16
C ALA A 303 -41.04 11.91 16.58
N SER A 304 -41.72 12.57 17.52
CA SER A 304 -41.73 12.19 18.93
C SER A 304 -42.58 10.93 19.19
N PRO A 305 -42.06 9.90 19.90
CA PRO A 305 -40.71 9.78 20.42
C PRO A 305 -39.69 9.41 19.32
N ALA A 306 -38.58 10.16 19.26
CA ALA A 306 -37.59 10.00 18.20
C ALA A 306 -36.82 8.66 18.34
N THR A 307 -36.96 7.79 17.35
CA THR A 307 -36.13 6.58 17.21
C THR A 307 -34.94 6.78 16.28
N THR A 308 -34.97 7.86 15.50
CA THR A 308 -33.94 8.23 14.53
C THR A 308 -33.54 9.70 14.61
N SER A 309 -32.34 9.97 14.10
CA SER A 309 -31.76 11.29 13.93
C SER A 309 -31.30 11.47 12.49
N SER A 310 -31.27 12.72 12.02
CA SER A 310 -30.81 13.10 10.68
C SER A 310 -30.03 14.42 10.71
N CYS A 311 -29.19 14.61 9.70
CA CYS A 311 -28.51 15.89 9.47
C CYS A 311 -29.39 16.78 8.57
N VAL A 312 -29.64 18.01 9.00
CA VAL A 312 -30.55 18.94 8.31
C VAL A 312 -29.92 20.32 8.12
N ALA A 313 -30.41 21.06 7.13
CA ALA A 313 -30.03 22.45 6.93
C ALA A 313 -30.63 23.32 8.05
N CYS A 314 -29.86 24.29 8.53
CA CYS A 314 -30.27 25.15 9.64
C CYS A 314 -31.59 25.89 9.40
N ASN A 315 -31.84 26.31 8.16
CA ASN A 315 -33.07 26.99 7.75
C ASN A 315 -34.32 26.08 7.73
N SER A 316 -34.15 24.76 7.87
CA SER A 316 -35.25 23.79 7.94
C SER A 316 -35.73 23.52 9.37
N ILE A 317 -35.00 24.01 10.38
CA ILE A 317 -35.38 23.86 11.79
C ILE A 317 -36.28 25.03 12.18
N THR A 318 -37.58 24.75 12.29
CA THR A 318 -38.59 25.75 12.65
C THR A 318 -38.95 25.74 14.14
N SER A 319 -38.57 24.68 14.87
CA SER A 319 -38.82 24.50 16.31
C SER A 319 -37.97 23.34 16.84
N GLY A 320 -37.75 23.29 18.16
CA GLY A 320 -36.96 22.23 18.80
C GLY A 320 -35.45 22.47 18.70
N TRP A 321 -35.03 23.73 18.67
CA TRP A 321 -33.61 24.09 18.76
C TRP A 321 -33.00 23.60 20.08
N THR A 322 -31.77 23.11 20.00
CA THR A 322 -30.92 22.69 21.11
C THR A 322 -29.59 23.44 21.02
N ASP A 323 -28.84 23.49 22.12
CA ASP A 323 -27.52 24.16 22.08
C ASP A 323 -26.58 23.53 21.03
N ASP A 324 -26.66 22.20 20.85
CA ASP A 324 -25.83 21.47 19.89
C ASP A 324 -26.14 21.86 18.44
N ASN A 325 -27.41 21.93 18.04
CA ASN A 325 -27.74 22.30 16.67
C ASN A 325 -27.59 23.82 16.43
N CYS A 326 -27.80 24.67 17.45
CA CYS A 326 -27.46 26.09 17.37
C CYS A 326 -25.96 26.31 17.15
N ASN A 327 -25.12 25.64 17.93
CA ASN A 327 -23.67 25.74 17.80
C ASN A 327 -23.19 25.22 16.44
N SER A 328 -23.75 24.11 15.95
CA SER A 328 -23.45 23.57 14.62
C SER A 328 -23.76 24.56 13.50
N CYS A 329 -24.94 25.19 13.57
CA CYS A 329 -25.36 26.21 12.62
C CYS A 329 -24.48 27.46 12.68
N ALA A 330 -24.12 27.91 13.88
CA ALA A 330 -23.25 29.06 14.09
C ALA A 330 -21.84 28.85 13.51
N MET A 331 -21.31 27.63 13.52
CA MET A 331 -20.02 27.31 12.89
C MET A 331 -20.04 27.39 11.36
N THR A 332 -21.21 27.33 10.74
CA THR A 332 -21.36 27.51 9.28
C THR A 332 -21.74 28.94 8.86
N ALA A 333 -22.09 29.80 9.81
CA ALA A 333 -22.42 31.20 9.55
C ALA A 333 -21.14 32.03 9.28
N SER A 334 -21.25 33.06 8.44
CA SER A 334 -20.18 34.04 8.20
C SER A 334 -20.63 35.41 8.68
N PRO A 335 -19.94 36.04 9.66
CA PRO A 335 -18.78 35.55 10.38
C PRO A 335 -19.13 34.43 11.37
N THR A 336 -18.17 33.54 11.66
CA THR A 336 -18.34 32.46 12.64
C THR A 336 -18.49 33.05 14.04
N SER A 337 -19.69 32.96 14.60
CA SER A 337 -19.98 33.37 15.97
C SER A 337 -19.80 32.17 16.90
N LYS A 338 -18.75 32.18 17.73
CA LYS A 338 -18.67 31.24 18.85
C LYS A 338 -19.72 31.64 19.90
N ASN A 339 -20.54 30.68 20.32
CA ASN A 339 -21.53 30.76 21.39
C ASN A 339 -22.91 31.27 20.94
N ILE A 340 -23.65 30.40 20.26
CA ILE A 340 -25.09 30.54 20.09
C ILE A 340 -25.78 29.36 20.78
N PHE A 341 -26.78 29.65 21.60
CA PHE A 341 -27.53 28.69 22.41
C PHE A 341 -29.01 28.70 22.02
N ALA A 342 -29.70 27.58 22.21
CA ALA A 342 -31.13 27.53 21.97
C ALA A 342 -31.87 28.32 23.04
N LYS A 343 -32.92 29.05 22.66
CA LYS A 343 -33.84 29.65 23.64
C LYS A 343 -34.47 28.59 24.52
N THR A 344 -34.93 29.00 25.70
CA THR A 344 -35.58 28.10 26.67
C THR A 344 -36.84 27.43 26.12
N ASP A 345 -37.52 28.05 25.16
CA ASP A 345 -38.70 27.50 24.47
C ASP A 345 -38.36 26.67 23.21
N GLY A 346 -37.08 26.55 22.84
CA GLY A 346 -36.62 25.85 21.65
C GLY A 346 -37.05 26.49 20.32
N SER A 347 -37.49 27.75 20.31
CA SER A 347 -38.02 28.43 19.12
C SER A 347 -36.92 28.94 18.16
N SER A 348 -35.78 29.37 18.70
CA SER A 348 -34.67 29.90 17.92
C SER A 348 -33.34 29.81 18.67
N CYS A 349 -32.25 30.15 18.00
CA CYS A 349 -30.94 30.31 18.60
C CYS A 349 -30.64 31.77 18.96
N VAL A 350 -29.88 32.01 20.03
CA VAL A 350 -29.51 33.34 20.53
C VAL A 350 -28.06 33.39 21.01
N ALA A 351 -27.40 34.53 20.81
CA ALA A 351 -26.03 34.76 21.23
C ALA A 351 -25.96 35.14 22.72
N ALA A 352 -26.34 34.22 23.60
CA ALA A 352 -26.17 34.36 25.05
C ALA A 352 -24.73 34.04 25.48
N SER A 353 -24.33 34.47 26.67
CA SER A 353 -22.98 34.22 27.19
C SER A 353 -22.76 32.74 27.54
N TYR A 354 -23.85 32.06 27.94
CA TYR A 354 -23.91 30.65 28.31
C TYR A 354 -25.27 30.07 27.90
N SER A 355 -25.40 28.74 27.96
CA SER A 355 -26.65 28.03 27.69
C SER A 355 -27.88 28.66 28.36
N CYS A 356 -28.98 28.70 27.63
CA CYS A 356 -30.29 29.09 28.16
C CYS A 356 -30.98 27.97 28.95
N ASN A 357 -30.40 26.76 28.95
CA ASN A 357 -30.83 25.63 29.76
C ASN A 357 -30.04 25.62 31.07
N GLN A 358 -30.73 25.70 32.21
CA GLN A 358 -30.09 25.75 33.53
C GLN A 358 -29.18 24.54 33.81
N THR A 359 -29.58 23.35 33.36
CA THR A 359 -28.79 22.13 33.57
C THR A 359 -27.45 22.21 32.83
N SER A 360 -27.45 22.70 31.60
CA SER A 360 -26.25 22.87 30.77
C SER A 360 -25.42 24.10 31.16
N ARG A 361 -26.06 25.13 31.73
CA ARG A 361 -25.42 26.36 32.22
C ARG A 361 -24.53 26.12 33.44
N GLY A 362 -24.82 25.10 34.24
CA GLY A 362 -24.02 24.74 35.42
C GLY A 362 -23.97 25.85 36.46
N SER A 363 -22.77 26.20 36.93
CA SER A 363 -22.53 27.25 37.94
C SER A 363 -22.47 28.68 37.37
N ASN A 364 -22.64 28.85 36.05
CA ASN A 364 -22.55 30.17 35.42
C ASN A 364 -23.78 31.03 35.73
N LYS A 365 -23.54 32.24 36.26
CA LYS A 365 -24.60 33.16 36.70
C LYS A 365 -25.36 33.79 35.54
N TRP A 366 -26.67 33.90 35.69
CA TRP A 366 -27.54 34.64 34.77
C TRP A 366 -27.27 36.14 34.85
N THR A 367 -27.27 36.77 33.68
CA THR A 367 -27.29 38.23 33.55
C THR A 367 -28.65 38.65 32.98
N ASN A 368 -29.06 39.90 33.17
CA ASN A 368 -30.26 40.43 32.54
C ASN A 368 -30.21 40.29 31.00
N ALA A 369 -29.02 40.46 30.41
CA ALA A 369 -28.82 40.27 28.98
C ALA A 369 -29.10 38.82 28.56
N ASP A 370 -28.55 37.83 29.28
CA ASP A 370 -28.82 36.43 28.98
C ASP A 370 -30.31 36.08 29.18
N CYS A 371 -30.93 36.56 30.26
CA CYS A 371 -32.35 36.28 30.53
C CYS A 371 -33.26 36.84 29.44
N ALA A 372 -33.01 38.07 28.99
CA ALA A 372 -33.75 38.69 27.88
C ALA A 372 -33.53 37.96 26.55
N LEU A 373 -32.32 37.50 26.26
CA LEU A 373 -32.02 36.71 25.05
C LEU A 373 -32.70 35.35 25.08
N CYS A 374 -32.61 34.64 26.21
CA CYS A 374 -33.08 33.26 26.36
C CYS A 374 -34.60 33.11 26.49
N ASN A 375 -35.27 34.10 27.12
CA ASN A 375 -36.71 34.06 27.43
C ASN A 375 -37.53 35.12 26.67
N GLY A 376 -36.87 35.98 25.89
CA GLY A 376 -37.50 37.10 25.19
C GLY A 376 -37.75 38.32 26.08
N THR A 377 -38.22 39.39 25.44
CA THR A 377 -38.43 40.72 26.05
C THR A 377 -39.91 41.12 26.16
N ALA A 378 -40.82 40.17 25.96
CA ALA A 378 -42.24 40.43 26.06
C ALA A 378 -42.64 40.71 27.52
N SER A 379 -43.70 41.48 27.72
CA SER A 379 -44.22 41.73 29.07
C SER A 379 -44.55 40.41 29.78
N LYS A 380 -44.04 40.22 31.00
CA LYS A 380 -44.10 38.99 31.81
C LYS A 380 -43.16 37.85 31.38
N SER A 381 -42.28 38.05 30.39
CA SER A 381 -41.15 37.14 30.15
C SER A 381 -40.15 37.19 31.30
N ASN A 382 -39.49 36.07 31.58
CA ASN A 382 -38.40 35.97 32.55
C ASN A 382 -37.13 36.68 32.07
N GLN A 383 -37.18 38.00 31.89
CA GLN A 383 -36.14 38.80 31.24
C GLN A 383 -35.08 39.35 32.22
N TYR A 384 -35.25 39.16 33.53
CA TYR A 384 -34.34 39.69 34.54
C TYR A 384 -33.66 38.57 35.32
N ALA A 385 -32.36 38.67 35.56
CA ALA A 385 -31.66 37.75 36.44
C ALA A 385 -32.03 38.02 37.91
N SER A 386 -32.11 36.95 38.71
CA SER A 386 -32.19 37.06 40.16
C SER A 386 -30.92 37.71 40.73
N VAL A 387 -31.02 38.28 41.95
CA VAL A 387 -29.90 38.99 42.60
C VAL A 387 -28.67 38.10 42.78
N ASP A 388 -28.86 36.82 43.08
CA ASP A 388 -27.80 35.82 43.20
C ASP A 388 -27.32 35.28 41.85
N GLY A 389 -28.04 35.57 40.75
CA GLY A 389 -27.78 35.11 39.40
C GLY A 389 -28.12 33.63 39.16
N SER A 390 -28.89 32.99 40.04
CA SER A 390 -29.23 31.58 39.94
C SER A 390 -30.36 31.28 38.95
N SER A 391 -31.20 32.27 38.63
CA SER A 391 -32.39 32.09 37.78
C SER A 391 -32.80 33.37 37.04
N CYS A 392 -33.73 33.24 36.10
CA CYS A 392 -34.41 34.37 35.46
C CYS A 392 -35.84 34.56 36.00
N GLN A 393 -36.28 35.81 36.09
CA GLN A 393 -37.52 36.25 36.72
C GLN A 393 -38.22 37.32 35.88
N ALA A 394 -39.55 37.39 35.99
CA ALA A 394 -40.39 38.27 35.18
C ALA A 394 -40.41 39.75 35.63
N SER A 395 -39.94 40.06 36.85
CA SER A 395 -39.89 41.41 37.37
C SER A 395 -38.59 41.67 38.12
N THR A 396 -38.11 42.91 38.06
CA THR A 396 -37.00 43.37 38.90
C THR A 396 -37.46 43.47 40.36
N PHE A 397 -36.67 42.90 41.26
CA PHE A 397 -36.88 42.84 42.72
C PHE A 397 -37.28 44.17 43.38
N SER A 398 -37.00 45.31 42.74
CA SER A 398 -37.42 46.65 43.15
C SER A 398 -38.95 46.80 43.31
N GLY A 399 -39.77 46.11 42.50
CA GLY A 399 -41.24 46.17 42.64
C GLY A 399 -41.80 45.33 43.78
N GLN A 400 -41.16 44.20 44.10
CA GLN A 400 -41.62 43.26 45.14
C GLN A 400 -41.28 43.78 46.56
N ILE A 401 -40.12 44.42 46.71
CA ILE A 401 -39.74 45.09 47.97
C ILE A 401 -40.70 46.22 48.29
N PHE A 402 -41.10 47.06 47.31
CA PHE A 402 -42.05 48.15 47.59
C PHE A 402 -43.38 47.62 48.12
N VAL A 403 -43.95 46.56 47.52
CA VAL A 403 -45.23 45.99 47.97
C VAL A 403 -45.08 45.29 49.33
N SER A 404 -43.97 44.58 49.56
CA SER A 404 -43.74 43.84 50.81
C SER A 404 -43.38 44.77 51.97
N ILE A 405 -42.57 45.81 51.73
CA ILE A 405 -42.28 46.87 52.70
C ILE A 405 -43.53 47.69 52.98
N LEU A 406 -44.36 48.04 51.97
CA LEU A 406 -45.65 48.70 52.21
C LEU A 406 -46.61 47.84 53.02
N LEU A 407 -46.69 46.53 52.76
CA LEU A 407 -47.50 45.59 53.55
C LEU A 407 -47.00 45.47 54.99
N VAL A 408 -45.69 45.32 55.19
CA VAL A 408 -45.08 45.24 56.52
C VAL A 408 -45.20 46.56 57.28
N LEU A 409 -44.98 47.71 56.64
CA LEU A 409 -45.24 49.01 57.27
C LEU A 409 -46.72 49.21 57.58
N SER A 410 -47.63 48.81 56.69
CA SER A 410 -49.08 48.91 56.96
C SER A 410 -49.52 48.02 58.13
N ALA A 411 -48.84 46.90 58.37
CA ALA A 411 -49.07 46.03 59.52
C ALA A 411 -48.40 46.51 60.82
N LEU A 412 -47.40 47.39 60.74
CA LEU A 412 -46.78 48.06 61.90
C LEU A 412 -47.47 49.40 62.26
N LEU A 413 -48.30 49.94 61.36
CA LEU A 413 -49.04 51.21 61.52
C LEU A 413 -50.51 51.01 61.93
N ILE A 414 -50.91 49.76 62.21
CA ILE A 414 -52.16 49.38 62.91
C ILE A 414 -51.74 48.85 64.28
#